data_AF-A0A7K4BGZ3-F1
#
_entry.id   AF-A0A7K4BGZ3-F1
#
_cell.length_a   1.000
_cell.length_b   1.000
_cell.length_c   1.000
_cell.angle_alpha   90.00
_cell.angle_beta   90.00
_cell.angle_gamma   90.00
#
_symmetry.space_group_name_H-M   'P 1'
#
loop_
_entity.id
_entity.type
_entity.pdbx_description
1 polymer ?
#
loop_
_entity_poly.entity_id
_entity_poly.type
_entity_poly.pdbx_seq_one_letter_code
_entity_poly.pdbx_strand_id
1 'polypeptide(L)'
;MEEDTGALPRKEDFSRWYNEILWRAEIMDVRYPVKGLYVWYPHGFAVRKRAYGILQSLMDRDHAETMFPLLIPETEFMKEAT
;
A
#
# COMPACT_ATOMS: atom_id res chain seq x y z
N MET A 1 5.22 14.00 -26.86
CA MET A 1 4.78 12.73 -26.25
C MET A 1 6.02 11.85 -26.30
N GLU A 2 6.68 11.61 -25.16
CA GLU A 2 7.82 10.67 -25.15
C GLU A 2 7.32 9.31 -25.67
N GLU A 3 8.06 8.72 -26.62
CA GLU A 3 7.74 7.41 -27.18
C GLU A 3 7.70 6.38 -26.07
N ASP A 4 6.55 5.73 -25.87
CA ASP A 4 6.44 4.59 -24.97
C ASP A 4 7.23 3.44 -25.58
N THR A 5 8.49 3.36 -25.18
CA THR A 5 9.46 2.36 -25.65
C THR A 5 9.18 0.99 -25.03
N GLY A 6 8.14 0.84 -24.20
CA GLY A 6 7.80 -0.38 -23.48
C GLY A 6 8.82 -0.77 -22.39
N ALA A 7 9.98 -0.13 -22.37
CA ALA A 7 11.03 -0.32 -21.38
C ALA A 7 10.80 0.55 -20.13
N LEU A 8 11.10 0.01 -18.95
CA LEU A 8 11.12 0.80 -17.72
C LEU A 8 12.29 1.80 -17.72
N PRO A 9 12.18 2.94 -17.02
CA PRO A 9 13.30 3.82 -16.74
C PRO A 9 14.49 3.06 -16.16
N ARG A 10 15.70 3.61 -16.29
CA ARG A 10 16.84 2.98 -15.63
C ARG A 10 16.75 3.18 -14.11
N LYS A 11 17.34 2.25 -13.35
CA LYS A 11 17.25 2.24 -11.88
C LYS A 11 18.00 3.38 -11.20
N GLU A 12 18.89 4.09 -11.90
CA GLU A 12 19.57 5.27 -11.35
C GLU A 12 18.58 6.40 -11.02
N ASP A 13 17.48 6.51 -11.76
CA ASP A 13 16.31 7.31 -11.39
C ASP A 13 15.27 6.41 -10.70
N PHE A 14 15.60 6.01 -9.47
CA PHE A 14 14.80 5.04 -8.71
C PHE A 14 13.36 5.52 -8.50
N SER A 15 13.15 6.80 -8.23
CA SER A 15 11.82 7.36 -8.00
C SER A 15 10.94 7.25 -9.24
N ARG A 16 11.46 7.58 -10.42
CA ARG A 16 10.71 7.43 -11.68
C ARG A 16 10.49 5.95 -12.00
N TRP A 17 11.53 5.13 -11.88
CA TRP A 17 11.43 3.68 -12.10
C TRP A 17 10.38 3.02 -11.20
N TYR A 18 10.36 3.35 -9.91
CA TYR A 18 9.47 2.78 -8.91
C TYR A 18 8.00 3.15 -9.17
N ASN A 19 7.72 4.41 -9.51
CA ASN A 19 6.35 4.80 -9.85
C ASN A 19 5.89 4.16 -11.17
N GLU A 20 6.78 4.10 -12.16
CA GLU A 20 6.46 3.50 -13.47
C GLU A 20 6.16 2.00 -13.35
N ILE A 21 6.94 1.24 -12.58
CA ILE A 21 6.70 -0.19 -12.40
C ILE A 21 5.39 -0.47 -11.65
N LEU A 22 5.06 0.34 -10.62
CA LEU A 22 3.80 0.20 -9.88
C LEU A 22 2.58 0.43 -10.77
N TRP A 23 2.69 1.39 -11.70
CA TRP A 23 1.64 1.71 -12.66
C TRP A 23 1.53 0.64 -13.76
N ARG A 24 2.64 0.30 -14.42
CA ARG A 24 2.66 -0.68 -15.53
C ARG A 24 2.30 -2.10 -15.08
N ALA A 25 2.66 -2.48 -13.87
CA ALA A 25 2.29 -3.79 -13.29
C ALA A 25 0.88 -3.80 -12.69
N GLU A 26 0.11 -2.71 -12.83
CA GLU A 26 -1.22 -2.56 -12.25
C GLU A 26 -1.24 -2.93 -10.75
N ILE A 27 -0.32 -2.34 -9.99
CA ILE A 27 -0.25 -2.54 -8.53
C ILE A 27 -0.99 -1.43 -7.80
N MET A 28 -0.66 -0.17 -8.09
CA MET A 28 -1.30 1.01 -7.50
C MET A 28 -1.51 2.13 -8.53
N ASP A 29 -2.60 2.88 -8.35
CA ASP A 29 -2.84 4.14 -9.03
C ASP A 29 -2.52 5.31 -8.09
N VAL A 30 -1.52 6.10 -8.48
CA VAL A 30 -1.03 7.27 -7.75
C VAL A 30 -1.76 8.56 -8.10
N ARG A 31 -2.72 8.53 -9.03
CA ARG A 31 -3.47 9.71 -9.50
C ARG A 31 -4.64 10.07 -8.59
N TYR A 32 -4.83 9.35 -7.48
CA TYR A 32 -5.90 9.66 -6.53
C TYR A 32 -5.74 11.09 -6.00
N PRO A 33 -6.81 11.92 -5.96
CA PRO A 33 -6.68 13.37 -5.77
C PRO A 33 -6.40 13.79 -4.31
N VAL A 34 -5.93 12.87 -3.46
CA VAL A 34 -5.55 13.15 -2.07
C VAL A 34 -4.11 12.70 -1.88
N LYS A 35 -3.24 13.66 -1.54
CA LYS A 35 -1.81 13.41 -1.33
C LYS A 35 -1.61 12.30 -0.29
N GLY A 36 -0.81 11.30 -0.65
CA GLY A 36 -0.47 10.17 0.22
C GLY A 36 -1.51 9.05 0.26
N LEU A 37 -2.60 9.16 -0.50
CA LEU A 37 -3.58 8.09 -0.68
C LEU A 37 -3.49 7.52 -2.10
N TYR A 38 -3.71 6.21 -2.22
CA TYR A 38 -3.53 5.45 -3.46
C TYR A 38 -4.71 4.50 -3.67
N VAL A 39 -5.09 4.28 -4.93
CA VAL A 39 -6.02 3.19 -5.27
C VAL A 39 -5.21 1.94 -5.54
N TRP A 40 -5.61 0.81 -4.94
CA TRP A 40 -5.01 -0.49 -5.24
C TRP A 40 -5.76 -1.15 -6.39
N TYR A 41 -5.03 -1.50 -7.45
CA TYR A 41 -5.58 -2.32 -8.53
C TYR A 41 -5.81 -3.77 -8.07
N PRO A 42 -6.62 -4.56 -8.80
CA PRO A 42 -6.89 -5.95 -8.44
C PRO A 42 -5.63 -6.81 -8.27
N HIS A 43 -4.63 -6.65 -9.14
CA HIS A 43 -3.37 -7.39 -9.05
C HIS A 43 -2.57 -7.02 -7.80
N GLY A 44 -2.35 -5.72 -7.56
CA GLY A 44 -1.69 -5.24 -6.35
C GLY A 44 -2.42 -5.65 -5.06
N PHE A 45 -3.75 -5.58 -5.05
CA PHE A 45 -4.55 -5.99 -3.91
C PHE A 45 -4.47 -7.50 -3.64
N ALA A 46 -4.37 -8.33 -4.69
CA ALA A 46 -4.15 -9.76 -4.54
C ALA A 46 -2.77 -10.08 -3.94
N VAL A 47 -1.72 -9.36 -4.33
CA VAL A 47 -0.38 -9.46 -3.71
C VAL A 47 -0.46 -9.09 -2.22
N ARG A 48 -1.11 -7.96 -1.91
CA ARG A 48 -1.34 -7.52 -0.52
C ARG A 48 -2.09 -8.58 0.28
N LYS A 49 -3.18 -9.14 -0.25
CA LYS A 49 -3.97 -10.19 0.43
C LYS A 49 -3.12 -11.44 0.74
N ARG A 50 -2.24 -11.86 -0.16
CA ARG A 50 -1.33 -12.99 0.08
C ARG A 50 -0.34 -12.70 1.20
N ALA A 51 0.27 -11.51 1.21
CA ALA A 51 1.21 -11.10 2.25
C ALA A 51 0.53 -11.08 3.63
N TYR A 52 -0.65 -10.46 3.74
CA TYR A 52 -1.42 -10.44 4.98
C TYR A 52 -1.90 -11.84 5.40
N GLY A 53 -2.27 -12.72 4.46
CA GLY A 53 -2.66 -14.09 4.78
C GLY A 53 -1.53 -14.91 5.41
N ILE A 54 -0.29 -14.73 4.96
CA ILE A 54 0.88 -15.34 5.62
C ILE A 54 1.02 -14.80 7.04
N LEU A 55 0.96 -13.48 7.22
CA LEU A 55 1.05 -12.85 8.54
C LEU A 55 -0.04 -13.36 9.48
N GLN A 56 -1.31 -13.40 9.04
CA GLN A 56 -2.44 -13.91 9.82
C GLN A 56 -2.19 -15.36 10.26
N SER A 57 -1.78 -16.24 9.33
CA SER A 57 -1.51 -17.65 9.67
C SER A 57 -0.43 -17.84 10.73
N LEU A 58 0.54 -16.92 10.81
CA LEU A 58 1.59 -16.95 11.83
C LEU A 58 1.09 -16.46 13.19
N MET A 59 0.21 -15.46 13.19
CA MET A 59 -0.35 -14.85 14.41
C MET A 59 -1.45 -15.72 15.03
N ASP A 60 -2.26 -16.41 14.22
CA ASP A 60 -3.36 -17.27 14.68
C ASP A 60 -2.90 -18.49 15.51
N ARG A 61 -1.59 -18.74 15.59
CA ARG A 61 -1.02 -19.84 16.40
C ARG A 61 -1.13 -19.57 17.91
N ASP A 62 -1.07 -18.30 18.31
CA ASP A 62 -0.99 -17.87 19.71
C ASP A 62 -1.67 -16.52 20.00
N HIS A 63 -2.22 -15.85 18.98
CA HIS A 63 -2.96 -14.59 19.10
C HIS A 63 -4.39 -14.74 18.55
N ALA A 64 -5.29 -13.88 19.03
CA ALA A 64 -6.65 -13.75 18.52
C ALA A 64 -6.84 -12.38 17.84
N GLU A 65 -7.21 -12.38 16.56
CA GLU A 65 -7.49 -11.15 15.81
C GLU A 65 -8.76 -10.45 16.36
N THR A 66 -8.73 -9.13 16.45
CA THR A 66 -9.86 -8.30 16.89
C THR A 66 -9.96 -7.05 16.04
N MET A 67 -11.18 -6.52 15.88
CA MET A 67 -11.45 -5.32 15.10
C MET A 67 -11.91 -4.20 16.03
N PHE A 68 -11.07 -3.17 16.15
CA PHE A 68 -11.43 -1.94 16.85
C PHE A 68 -12.14 -0.96 15.90
N PRO A 69 -12.91 0.01 16.43
CA PRO A 69 -13.43 1.12 15.65
C PRO A 69 -12.32 1.93 14.96
N LEU A 70 -12.59 2.42 13.74
CA LEU A 70 -11.65 3.27 13.00
C LEU A 70 -11.47 4.65 13.65
N LEU A 71 -12.55 5.22 14.19
CA LEU A 71 -12.54 6.55 14.79
C LEU A 71 -12.21 6.43 16.28
N ILE A 72 -11.19 7.17 16.72
CA ILE A 72 -10.75 7.22 18.11
C ILE A 72 -11.11 8.61 18.67
N PRO A 73 -11.77 8.71 19.84
CA PRO A 73 -12.03 10.00 20.46
C PRO A 73 -10.73 10.74 20.77
N GLU A 74 -10.71 12.06 20.59
CA GLU A 74 -9.54 12.90 20.89
C GLU A 74 -9.07 12.71 22.34
N THR A 75 -10.00 12.59 23.29
CA THR A 75 -9.69 12.35 24.70
C THR A 75 -8.93 11.05 24.96
N GLU A 76 -9.16 10.02 24.13
CA GLU A 76 -8.42 8.75 24.21
C GLU A 76 -7.07 8.87 23.49
N PHE A 77 -7.04 9.50 22.32
CA PHE A 77 -5.82 9.69 21.52
C PHE A 77 -4.75 10.52 22.25
N MET A 78 -5.17 11.51 23.05
CA MET A 78 -4.26 12.43 23.74
C MET A 78 -3.61 11.86 25.01
N LYS A 79 -3.98 10.66 25.47
CA LYS A 79 -3.47 10.10 26.74
C LYS A 79 -1.96 9.80 26.72
N GLU A 80 -1.36 9.59 25.56
CA GLU A 80 0.07 9.26 25.41
C GLU A 80 0.93 10.40 24.81
N ALA A 81 0.35 11.59 24.58
CA ALA A 81 0.98 12.71 23.86
C ALA A 81 2.06 13.47 24.67
N THR A 82 2.75 12.79 25.60
CA THR A 82 3.76 13.40 26.49
C THR A 82 4.99 13.87 25.72
#